data_AF-A0A7T8H1X3-F1
#
_entry.id   AF-A0A7T8H1X3-F1
#
_cell.length_a   1.000
_cell.length_b   1.000
_cell.length_c   1.000
_cell.angle_alpha   90.00
_cell.angle_beta   90.00
_cell.angle_gamma   90.00
#
_symmetry.space_group_name_H-M   'P 1'
#
loop_
_entity.id
_entity.type
_entity.pdbx_description
1 polymer ?
#
loop_
_entity_poly.entity_id
_entity_poly.type
_entity_poly.pdbx_seq_one_letter_code
_entity_poly.pdbx_strand_id
1 'polypeptide(L)'
;LSSDLEGLFDFGELAKVDPEEFIGFGLKDTHIYRTLFIRLLKDSGLNKAEKVMVVFLATVVRSKKRILDSIDSLSGYSWLPKVKEFFASRICQYTYQETAATFAVVHIPSCMPPVAGLSWVYATVERNRTVDNFLANTWAGQFALNKSAQDKHKRWEVDFWDNNVERGGDNYERGFNEDYYGNTVEDQYPLMNKDGSYYKVPTGGYSEVDLGKWLSTFDTGRDTGASSSRS
;
A
#
# COMPACT_ATOMS: atom_id res chain seq x y z
N LEU A 1 -43.37 -13.54 24.66
CA LEU A 1 -42.03 -13.02 24.25
C LEU A 1 -40.87 -13.85 24.77
N SER A 2 -40.94 -14.53 25.94
CA SER A 2 -39.79 -15.30 26.46
C SER A 2 -39.77 -16.81 26.16
N SER A 3 -40.85 -17.41 25.65
CA SER A 3 -40.88 -18.86 25.33
C SER A 3 -40.61 -19.18 23.86
N ASP A 4 -40.70 -18.19 22.96
CA ASP A 4 -40.67 -18.41 21.51
C ASP A 4 -39.25 -18.30 20.93
N LEU A 5 -38.27 -17.95 21.76
CA LEU A 5 -36.85 -17.84 21.39
C LEU A 5 -36.04 -19.07 21.81
N GLU A 6 -36.55 -19.84 22.77
CA GLU A 6 -35.92 -21.10 23.23
C GLU A 6 -36.02 -22.15 22.12
N GLY A 7 -34.86 -22.55 21.58
CA GLY A 7 -34.75 -23.52 20.49
C GLY A 7 -34.69 -22.92 19.09
N LEU A 8 -34.83 -21.59 18.94
CA LEU A 8 -34.69 -20.93 17.63
C LEU A 8 -33.20 -20.72 17.25
N PHE A 9 -32.33 -20.60 18.25
CA PHE A 9 -30.90 -20.31 18.07
C PHE A 9 -30.03 -21.33 18.80
N ASP A 10 -28.99 -21.82 18.11
CA ASP A 10 -27.95 -22.65 18.73
C ASP A 10 -26.78 -21.76 19.17
N PHE A 11 -26.83 -21.33 20.43
CA PHE A 11 -25.77 -20.53 21.02
C PHE A 11 -24.46 -21.32 21.27
N GLY A 12 -24.46 -22.65 21.09
CA GLY A 12 -23.26 -23.46 21.15
C GLY A 12 -22.25 -23.14 20.05
N GLU A 13 -22.70 -22.60 18.92
CA GLU A 13 -21.82 -22.12 17.85
C GLU A 13 -21.02 -20.88 18.25
N LEU A 14 -21.55 -20.02 19.14
CA LEU A 14 -20.81 -18.84 19.63
C LEU A 14 -19.59 -19.22 20.46
N ALA A 15 -19.59 -20.39 21.11
CA ALA A 15 -18.44 -20.88 21.86
C ALA A 15 -17.29 -21.39 20.95
N LYS A 16 -17.57 -21.59 19.66
CA LYS A 16 -16.58 -22.01 18.64
C LYS A 16 -15.99 -20.83 17.88
N VAL A 17 -16.58 -19.65 18.02
CA VAL A 17 -16.09 -18.41 17.42
C VAL A 17 -14.81 -18.00 18.14
N ASP A 18 -13.72 -17.87 17.40
CA ASP A 18 -12.52 -17.19 17.88
C ASP A 18 -12.74 -15.67 17.76
N PRO A 19 -12.78 -14.91 18.86
CA PRO A 19 -12.95 -13.46 18.81
C PRO A 19 -11.91 -12.75 17.94
N GLU A 20 -10.71 -13.30 17.77
CA GLU A 20 -9.68 -12.74 16.90
C GLU A 20 -10.06 -12.79 15.41
N GLU A 21 -10.88 -13.77 14.98
CA GLU A 21 -11.40 -13.85 13.61
C GLU A 21 -12.42 -12.75 13.28
N PHE A 22 -12.94 -12.08 14.31
CA PHE A 22 -13.93 -11.01 14.20
C PHE A 22 -13.33 -9.63 14.49
N ILE A 23 -12.03 -9.53 14.83
CA ILE A 23 -11.31 -8.26 14.86
C ILE A 23 -11.35 -7.68 13.44
N GLY A 24 -12.13 -6.59 13.29
CA GLY A 24 -12.35 -5.94 11.98
C GLY A 24 -13.71 -6.18 11.34
N PHE A 25 -14.59 -6.96 11.96
CA PHE A 25 -16.01 -6.94 11.57
C PHE A 25 -16.60 -5.56 11.90
N GLY A 26 -16.79 -4.73 10.87
CA GLY A 26 -17.40 -3.41 10.96
C GLY A 26 -16.45 -2.20 10.96
N LEU A 27 -15.13 -2.42 10.95
CA LEU A 27 -14.12 -1.36 10.83
C LEU A 27 -13.04 -1.81 9.86
N LYS A 28 -12.66 -0.97 8.90
CA LYS A 28 -11.62 -1.26 7.89
C LYS A 28 -10.39 -0.38 8.16
N ASP A 29 -9.58 -0.78 9.14
CA ASP A 29 -8.24 -0.21 9.33
C ASP A 29 -7.21 -0.90 8.40
N THR A 30 -6.04 -0.29 8.30
CA THR A 30 -4.89 -0.74 7.49
C THR A 30 -4.34 -2.10 7.92
N HIS A 31 -4.44 -2.47 9.21
CA HIS A 31 -4.02 -3.77 9.73
C HIS A 31 -4.88 -4.91 9.18
N ILE A 32 -6.20 -4.73 9.12
CA ILE A 32 -7.13 -5.73 8.57
C ILE A 32 -6.89 -5.91 7.08
N TYR A 33 -6.77 -4.82 6.34
CA TYR A 33 -6.46 -4.89 4.91
C TYR A 33 -5.12 -5.61 4.66
N ARG A 34 -4.11 -5.36 5.48
CA ARG A 34 -2.83 -6.08 5.42
C ARG A 34 -3.00 -7.57 5.67
N THR A 35 -3.77 -7.98 6.68
CA THR A 35 -4.03 -9.39 6.98
C THR A 35 -4.73 -10.10 5.80
N LEU A 36 -5.78 -9.48 5.26
CA LEU A 36 -6.51 -9.99 4.09
C LEU A 36 -5.59 -10.12 2.87
N PHE A 37 -4.78 -9.09 2.60
CA PHE A 37 -3.86 -9.10 1.47
C PHE A 37 -2.75 -10.16 1.64
N ILE A 38 -2.17 -10.30 2.84
CA ILE A 38 -1.17 -11.33 3.12
C ILE A 38 -1.76 -12.73 2.93
N ARG A 39 -3.01 -12.97 3.36
CA ARG A 39 -3.71 -14.24 3.13
C ARG A 39 -3.84 -14.52 1.64
N LEU A 40 -4.31 -13.56 0.85
CA LEU A 40 -4.40 -13.69 -0.61
C LEU A 40 -3.03 -13.97 -1.26
N LEU A 41 -1.95 -13.34 -0.77
CA LEU A 41 -0.59 -13.63 -1.24
C LEU A 41 -0.08 -15.01 -0.81
N LYS A 42 -0.52 -15.56 0.32
CA LYS A 42 -0.18 -16.92 0.76
C LYS A 42 -0.89 -17.96 -0.11
N ASP A 43 -2.16 -17.73 -0.43
CA ASP A 43 -3.03 -18.68 -1.14
C ASP A 43 -2.85 -18.65 -2.67
N SER A 44 -2.06 -17.72 -3.21
CA SER A 44 -1.90 -17.52 -4.65
C SER A 44 -0.85 -18.40 -5.33
N GLY A 45 -0.04 -19.15 -4.57
CA GLY A 45 1.08 -19.92 -5.11
C GLY A 45 2.23 -19.09 -5.69
N LEU A 46 2.23 -17.76 -5.44
CA LEU A 46 3.33 -16.88 -5.82
C LEU A 46 4.58 -17.13 -4.96
N ASN A 47 5.76 -17.04 -5.55
CA ASN A 47 7.03 -17.04 -4.83
C ASN A 47 7.34 -15.65 -4.22
N LYS A 48 8.43 -15.55 -3.46
CA LYS A 48 8.81 -14.29 -2.78
C LYS A 48 9.01 -13.11 -3.75
N ALA A 49 9.67 -13.33 -4.88
CA ALA A 49 9.92 -12.28 -5.88
C ALA A 49 8.63 -11.83 -6.57
N GLU A 50 7.76 -12.77 -6.92
CA GLU A 50 6.45 -12.50 -7.52
C GLU A 50 5.57 -11.65 -6.58
N LYS A 51 5.57 -11.95 -5.27
CA LYS A 51 4.84 -11.14 -4.27
C LYS A 51 5.36 -9.70 -4.19
N VAL A 52 6.67 -9.50 -4.27
CA VAL A 52 7.27 -8.15 -4.36
C VAL A 52 6.79 -7.43 -5.61
N MET A 53 6.76 -8.10 -6.75
CA MET A 53 6.30 -7.50 -8.01
C MET A 53 4.82 -7.09 -7.99
N VAL A 54 3.97 -7.82 -7.27
CA VAL A 54 2.57 -7.40 -7.04
C VAL A 54 2.53 -6.04 -6.32
N VAL A 55 3.25 -5.90 -5.22
CA VAL A 55 3.29 -4.63 -4.46
C VAL A 55 3.95 -3.52 -5.27
N PHE A 56 5.01 -3.82 -6.01
CA PHE A 56 5.71 -2.87 -6.88
C PHE A 56 4.77 -2.28 -7.93
N LEU A 57 4.09 -3.13 -8.70
CA LEU A 57 3.17 -2.68 -9.76
C LEU A 57 2.00 -1.89 -9.18
N ALA A 58 1.43 -2.35 -8.05
CA ALA A 58 0.34 -1.64 -7.38
C ALA A 58 0.79 -0.27 -6.86
N THR A 59 2.02 -0.14 -6.35
CA THR A 59 2.57 1.12 -5.85
C THR A 59 2.79 2.15 -6.95
N VAL A 60 3.36 1.70 -8.08
CA VAL A 60 3.79 2.59 -9.18
C VAL A 60 2.61 2.97 -10.09
N VAL A 61 1.72 2.02 -10.39
CA VAL A 61 0.66 2.22 -11.39
C VAL A 61 -0.69 2.53 -10.76
N ARG A 62 -0.97 1.96 -9.56
CA ARG A 62 -2.22 2.15 -8.77
C ARG A 62 -3.53 1.88 -9.51
N SER A 63 -3.47 1.22 -10.66
CA SER A 63 -4.63 0.92 -11.49
C SER A 63 -4.55 -0.49 -12.06
N LYS A 64 -5.53 -1.34 -11.73
CA LYS A 64 -5.60 -2.72 -12.23
C LYS A 64 -5.61 -2.72 -13.76
N LYS A 65 -6.45 -1.87 -14.36
CA LYS A 65 -6.56 -1.78 -15.82
C LYS A 65 -5.22 -1.42 -16.45
N ARG A 66 -4.56 -0.35 -15.99
CA ARG A 66 -3.28 0.08 -16.56
C ARG A 66 -2.18 -0.96 -16.34
N ILE A 67 -2.18 -1.67 -15.20
CA ILE A 67 -1.26 -2.78 -14.95
C ILE A 67 -1.46 -3.88 -15.99
N LEU A 68 -2.69 -4.37 -16.16
CA LEU A 68 -3.00 -5.44 -17.11
C LEU A 68 -2.77 -5.03 -18.57
N ASP A 69 -3.07 -3.78 -18.93
CA ASP A 69 -2.84 -3.26 -20.28
C ASP A 69 -1.34 -3.09 -20.57
N SER A 70 -0.53 -2.71 -19.57
CA SER A 70 0.90 -2.43 -19.76
C SER A 70 1.78 -3.66 -19.57
N ILE A 71 1.37 -4.63 -18.76
CA ILE A 71 2.20 -5.80 -18.44
C ILE A 71 2.52 -6.64 -19.68
N ASP A 72 1.65 -6.63 -20.69
CA ASP A 72 1.86 -7.35 -21.95
C ASP A 72 2.95 -6.74 -22.83
N SER A 73 3.31 -5.47 -22.60
CA SER A 73 4.46 -4.85 -23.26
C SER A 73 5.81 -5.28 -22.66
N LEU A 74 5.80 -5.88 -21.46
CA LEU A 74 7.00 -6.39 -20.81
C LEU A 74 7.29 -7.80 -21.32
N SER A 75 8.55 -8.10 -21.61
CA SER A 75 8.98 -9.44 -22.03
C SER A 75 10.26 -9.84 -21.31
N GLY A 76 10.52 -11.16 -21.26
CA GLY A 76 11.76 -11.71 -20.68
C GLY A 76 11.76 -11.91 -19.16
N TYR A 77 10.66 -11.61 -18.46
CA TYR A 77 10.55 -11.82 -17.02
C TYR A 77 9.77 -13.09 -16.66
N SER A 78 10.39 -14.01 -15.92
CA SER A 78 9.77 -15.28 -15.51
C SER A 78 8.59 -15.12 -14.55
N TRP A 79 8.54 -14.04 -13.78
CA TRP A 79 7.45 -13.76 -12.83
C TRP A 79 6.16 -13.26 -13.51
N LEU A 80 6.26 -12.79 -14.76
CA LEU A 80 5.20 -12.03 -15.43
C LEU A 80 3.87 -12.80 -15.57
N PRO A 81 3.84 -14.05 -16.06
CA PRO A 81 2.57 -14.76 -16.26
C PRO A 81 1.77 -14.92 -14.97
N LYS A 82 2.45 -15.26 -13.86
CA LYS A 82 1.81 -15.49 -12.56
C LYS A 82 1.32 -14.19 -11.91
N VAL A 83 2.11 -13.12 -12.01
CA VAL A 83 1.72 -11.81 -11.48
C VAL A 83 0.54 -11.24 -12.29
N LYS A 84 0.55 -11.39 -13.62
CA LYS A 84 -0.58 -11.01 -14.47
C LYS A 84 -1.85 -11.75 -14.07
N GLU A 85 -1.77 -13.08 -13.92
CA GLU A 85 -2.90 -13.90 -13.49
C GLU A 85 -3.43 -13.49 -12.11
N PHE A 86 -2.53 -13.18 -11.17
CA PHE A 86 -2.91 -12.69 -9.85
C PHE A 86 -3.69 -11.36 -9.93
N PHE A 87 -3.22 -10.39 -10.72
CA PHE A 87 -3.97 -9.14 -10.93
C PHE A 87 -5.31 -9.36 -11.62
N ALA A 88 -5.38 -10.28 -12.58
CA ALA A 88 -6.61 -10.60 -13.29
C ALA A 88 -7.67 -11.19 -12.35
N SER A 89 -7.28 -12.17 -11.53
CA SER A 89 -8.19 -13.02 -10.74
C SER A 89 -8.39 -12.57 -9.28
N ARG A 90 -7.41 -11.95 -8.64
CA ARG A 90 -7.42 -11.64 -7.19
C ARG A 90 -7.48 -10.16 -6.85
N ILE A 91 -7.31 -9.29 -7.84
CA ILE A 91 -7.30 -7.83 -7.61
C ILE A 91 -8.52 -7.20 -8.26
N CYS A 92 -9.09 -6.19 -7.62
CA CYS A 92 -10.10 -5.29 -8.18
C CYS A 92 -9.59 -3.84 -8.15
N GLN A 93 -10.33 -2.91 -8.75
CA GLN A 93 -9.87 -1.52 -8.82
C GLN A 93 -10.19 -0.74 -7.53
N TYR A 94 -11.37 -0.94 -6.96
CA TYR A 94 -11.89 -0.11 -5.87
C TYR A 94 -12.44 -0.95 -4.72
N THR A 95 -12.50 -0.36 -3.51
CA THR A 95 -12.97 -1.00 -2.28
C THR A 95 -14.37 -1.62 -2.41
N TYR A 96 -15.29 -0.97 -3.11
CA TYR A 96 -16.66 -1.46 -3.28
C TYR A 96 -16.76 -2.67 -4.22
N GLN A 97 -15.67 -3.03 -4.91
CA GLN A 97 -15.56 -4.21 -5.77
C GLN A 97 -14.87 -5.40 -5.04
N GLU A 98 -14.48 -5.20 -3.78
CA GLU A 98 -13.87 -6.25 -2.97
C GLU A 98 -14.89 -7.35 -2.65
N THR A 99 -14.40 -8.57 -2.63
CA THR A 99 -15.13 -9.77 -2.23
C THR A 99 -14.22 -10.58 -1.32
N ALA A 100 -14.69 -11.70 -0.78
CA ALA A 100 -13.83 -12.63 -0.06
C ALA A 100 -12.63 -13.13 -0.90
N ALA A 101 -12.71 -13.05 -2.24
CA ALA A 101 -11.68 -13.52 -3.16
C ALA A 101 -10.87 -12.41 -3.83
N THR A 102 -11.25 -11.13 -3.66
CA THR A 102 -10.66 -9.99 -4.38
C THR A 102 -10.28 -8.84 -3.46
N PHE A 103 -9.18 -8.16 -3.78
CA PHE A 103 -8.63 -7.05 -2.99
C PHE A 103 -8.43 -5.81 -3.86
N ALA A 104 -8.71 -4.61 -3.34
CA ALA A 104 -8.59 -3.39 -4.14
C ALA A 104 -7.12 -2.98 -4.33
N VAL A 105 -6.72 -2.73 -5.58
CA VAL A 105 -5.35 -2.33 -5.94
C VAL A 105 -4.89 -1.07 -5.21
N VAL A 106 -5.82 -0.15 -4.93
CA VAL A 106 -5.55 1.14 -4.29
C VAL A 106 -5.05 1.00 -2.86
N HIS A 107 -5.38 -0.10 -2.17
CA HIS A 107 -5.00 -0.32 -0.78
C HIS A 107 -3.64 -1.02 -0.63
N ILE A 108 -3.18 -1.72 -1.67
CA ILE A 108 -1.96 -2.54 -1.60
C ILE A 108 -0.74 -1.75 -1.10
N PRO A 109 -0.47 -0.51 -1.56
CA PRO A 109 0.67 0.26 -1.07
C PRO A 109 0.57 0.56 0.44
N SER A 110 -0.63 0.95 0.89
CA SER A 110 -0.88 1.27 2.29
C SER A 110 -0.91 0.04 3.21
N CYS A 111 -1.13 -1.15 2.65
CA CYS A 111 -1.08 -2.41 3.42
C CYS A 111 0.34 -2.95 3.59
N MET A 112 1.26 -2.50 2.72
CA MET A 112 2.65 -2.93 2.74
C MET A 112 3.60 -1.72 2.65
N PRO A 113 3.49 -0.70 3.55
CA PRO A 113 4.23 0.55 3.40
C PRO A 113 5.75 0.37 3.22
N PRO A 114 6.46 -0.52 3.97
CA PRO A 114 7.89 -0.73 3.76
C PRO A 114 8.25 -1.17 2.34
N VAL A 115 7.44 -2.06 1.74
CA VAL A 115 7.65 -2.55 0.38
C VAL A 115 7.22 -1.51 -0.65
N ALA A 116 6.18 -0.73 -0.37
CA ALA A 116 5.76 0.40 -1.20
C ALA A 116 6.84 1.49 -1.26
N GLY A 117 7.41 1.87 -0.12
CA GLY A 117 8.52 2.82 -0.03
C GLY A 117 9.72 2.38 -0.85
N LEU A 118 10.14 1.13 -0.69
CA LEU A 118 11.23 0.56 -1.49
C LEU A 118 10.89 0.53 -3.00
N SER A 119 9.66 0.13 -3.34
CA SER A 119 9.18 0.10 -4.73
C SER A 119 9.20 1.47 -5.39
N TRP A 120 8.77 2.50 -4.66
CA TRP A 120 8.80 3.89 -5.12
C TRP A 120 10.22 4.33 -5.44
N VAL A 121 11.21 4.02 -4.58
CA VAL A 121 12.60 4.37 -4.83
C VAL A 121 13.12 3.73 -6.12
N TYR A 122 12.87 2.43 -6.33
CA TYR A 122 13.31 1.74 -7.55
C TYR A 122 12.61 2.24 -8.82
N ALA A 123 11.35 2.67 -8.73
CA ALA A 123 10.59 3.16 -9.86
C ALA A 123 10.81 4.65 -10.18
N THR A 124 11.29 5.42 -9.20
CA THR A 124 11.47 6.87 -9.34
C THR A 124 12.87 7.18 -9.89
N VAL A 125 12.93 8.03 -10.90
CA VAL A 125 14.19 8.54 -11.45
C VAL A 125 14.97 9.30 -10.37
N GLU A 126 16.30 9.17 -10.34
CA GLU A 126 17.16 9.67 -9.25
C GLU A 126 16.90 11.14 -8.90
N ARG A 127 16.83 12.04 -9.90
CA ARG A 127 16.51 13.46 -9.70
C ARG A 127 15.16 13.76 -9.02
N ASN A 128 14.23 12.80 -9.04
CA ASN A 128 12.92 12.92 -8.43
C ASN A 128 12.84 12.22 -7.06
N ARG A 129 13.91 11.55 -6.60
CA ARG A 129 13.97 10.90 -5.28
C ARG A 129 14.24 11.91 -4.16
N THR A 130 13.37 12.89 -4.04
CA THR A 130 13.44 13.91 -2.99
C THR A 130 12.55 13.51 -1.81
N VAL A 131 12.86 14.06 -0.63
CA VAL A 131 12.01 13.90 0.56
C VAL A 131 10.59 14.39 0.28
N ASP A 132 10.44 15.51 -0.42
CA ASP A 132 9.13 16.08 -0.78
C ASP A 132 8.33 15.12 -1.64
N ASN A 133 8.94 14.54 -2.68
CA ASN A 133 8.25 13.61 -3.56
C ASN A 133 7.97 12.26 -2.87
N PHE A 134 8.80 11.86 -1.88
CA PHE A 134 8.54 10.68 -1.07
C PHE A 134 7.34 10.90 -0.15
N LEU A 135 7.30 12.02 0.56
CA LEU A 135 6.18 12.41 1.42
C LEU A 135 4.92 12.74 0.62
N ALA A 136 5.03 13.05 -0.68
CA ALA A 136 3.91 13.22 -1.60
C ALA A 136 3.28 11.88 -2.04
N ASN A 137 3.09 10.96 -1.10
CA ASN A 137 2.42 9.68 -1.33
C ASN A 137 1.48 9.37 -0.16
N THR A 138 0.25 8.97 -0.46
CA THR A 138 -0.79 8.67 0.55
C THR A 138 -0.42 7.56 1.56
N TRP A 139 0.58 6.72 1.26
CA TRP A 139 1.09 5.68 2.19
C TRP A 139 2.30 6.15 3.02
N ALA A 140 2.88 7.32 2.73
CA ALA A 140 4.08 7.79 3.43
C ALA A 140 3.79 8.22 4.88
N GLY A 141 2.55 8.61 5.19
CA GLY A 141 2.12 8.95 6.54
C GLY A 141 2.13 7.77 7.51
N GLN A 142 2.23 6.53 7.02
CA GLN A 142 2.27 5.30 7.81
C GLN A 142 3.68 4.89 8.25
N PHE A 143 4.72 5.65 7.87
CA PHE A 143 6.05 5.41 8.44
C PHE A 143 6.16 6.07 9.81
N ALA A 144 7.13 5.59 10.58
CA ALA A 144 7.51 6.20 11.84
C ALA A 144 8.18 7.56 11.64
N LEU A 145 7.46 8.56 11.12
CA LEU A 145 7.93 9.91 10.87
C LEU A 145 7.95 10.71 12.17
N ASN A 146 8.89 11.65 12.28
CA ASN A 146 8.82 12.62 13.35
C ASN A 146 7.71 13.66 13.10
N LYS A 147 7.37 14.43 14.13
CA LYS A 147 6.29 15.43 14.05
C LYS A 147 6.43 16.40 12.86
N SER A 148 7.63 16.91 12.59
CA SER A 148 7.85 17.87 11.48
C SER A 148 7.60 17.24 10.11
N ALA A 149 8.09 16.02 9.89
CA ALA A 149 7.87 15.29 8.65
C ALA A 149 6.40 14.87 8.50
N GLN A 150 5.74 14.48 9.60
CA GLN A 150 4.31 14.19 9.63
C GLN A 150 3.46 15.42 9.29
N ASP A 151 3.75 16.58 9.89
CA ASP A 151 3.04 17.84 9.61
C ASP A 151 3.22 18.28 8.14
N LYS A 152 4.39 18.00 7.56
CA LYS A 152 4.66 18.24 6.13
C LYS A 152 3.85 17.32 5.24
N HIS A 153 3.81 16.02 5.55
CA HIS A 153 2.96 15.05 4.86
C HIS A 153 1.49 15.44 4.95
N LYS A 154 0.99 15.75 6.14
CA LYS A 154 -0.40 16.15 6.37
C LYS A 154 -0.79 17.35 5.50
N ARG A 155 0.05 18.38 5.44
CA ARG A 155 -0.21 19.56 4.58
C ARG A 155 -0.31 19.19 3.10
N TRP A 156 0.58 18.31 2.62
CA TRP A 156 0.48 17.83 1.25
C TRP A 156 -0.81 17.03 1.02
N GLU A 157 -1.19 16.17 1.96
CA GLU A 157 -2.38 15.33 1.81
C GLU A 157 -3.67 16.16 1.85
N VAL A 158 -3.74 17.17 2.70
CA VAL A 158 -4.82 18.17 2.70
C VAL A 158 -4.95 18.82 1.32
N ASP A 159 -3.87 19.38 0.79
CA ASP A 159 -3.86 20.02 -0.52
C ASP A 159 -4.24 19.03 -1.64
N PHE A 160 -3.71 17.80 -1.59
CA PHE A 160 -4.01 16.77 -2.57
C PHE A 160 -5.50 16.43 -2.62
N TRP A 161 -6.14 16.17 -1.47
CA TRP A 161 -7.56 15.81 -1.42
C TRP A 161 -8.49 17.00 -1.66
N ASP A 162 -8.15 18.19 -1.16
CA ASP A 162 -8.97 19.38 -1.33
C ASP A 162 -8.89 19.92 -2.76
N ASN A 163 -7.71 19.90 -3.39
CA ASN A 163 -7.46 20.62 -4.64
C ASN A 163 -7.23 19.72 -5.85
N ASN A 164 -6.73 18.49 -5.68
CA ASN A 164 -6.30 17.66 -6.83
C ASN A 164 -7.22 16.45 -7.09
N VAL A 165 -7.91 15.94 -6.08
CA VAL A 165 -8.85 14.81 -6.26
C VAL A 165 -10.26 15.32 -6.55
N GLU A 166 -10.60 15.36 -7.84
CA GLU A 166 -11.90 15.84 -8.30
C GLU A 166 -13.01 14.78 -8.31
N ARG A 167 -12.64 13.49 -8.31
CA ARG A 167 -13.59 12.38 -8.49
C ARG A 167 -13.19 11.16 -7.66
N GLY A 168 -14.18 10.38 -7.24
CA GLY A 168 -14.00 9.09 -6.59
C GLY A 168 -15.15 8.13 -6.89
N GLY A 169 -15.35 7.12 -6.04
CA GLY A 169 -16.47 6.19 -6.17
C GLY A 169 -17.83 6.84 -5.90
N ASP A 170 -18.89 6.04 -5.94
CA ASP A 170 -20.29 6.54 -5.91
C ASP A 170 -20.64 7.39 -4.66
N ASN A 171 -19.90 7.22 -3.55
CA ASN A 171 -20.05 7.97 -2.29
C ASN A 171 -18.86 8.89 -2.00
N TYR A 172 -18.14 9.35 -3.02
CA TYR A 172 -16.98 10.23 -2.81
C TYR A 172 -17.42 11.63 -2.39
N GLU A 173 -17.05 12.01 -1.18
CA GLU A 173 -17.09 13.38 -0.70
C GLU A 173 -15.71 14.01 -0.91
N ARG A 174 -15.67 15.15 -1.61
CA ARG A 174 -14.43 15.88 -1.85
C ARG A 174 -13.90 16.45 -0.54
N GLY A 175 -12.60 16.28 -0.33
CA GLY A 175 -11.86 16.95 0.73
C GLY A 175 -11.07 15.98 1.60
N PHE A 176 -10.17 16.55 2.39
CA PHE A 176 -9.37 15.81 3.35
C PHE A 176 -10.21 15.24 4.48
N ASN A 177 -10.04 13.94 4.75
CA ASN A 177 -10.71 13.25 5.86
C ASN A 177 -9.72 13.07 7.04
N GLU A 178 -9.93 13.88 8.09
CA GLU A 178 -9.06 13.90 9.27
C GLU A 178 -9.06 12.56 10.04
N ASP A 179 -10.21 11.90 10.16
CA ASP A 179 -10.32 10.61 10.89
C ASP A 179 -9.57 9.50 10.15
N TYR A 180 -9.71 9.44 8.82
CA TYR A 180 -8.97 8.50 7.99
C TYR A 180 -7.46 8.74 8.07
N TYR A 181 -7.05 10.02 8.05
CA TYR A 181 -5.66 10.37 8.22
C TYR A 181 -5.15 9.99 9.61
N GLY A 182 -5.92 10.24 10.67
CA GLY A 182 -5.63 9.82 12.03
C GLY A 182 -5.30 8.33 12.11
N ASN A 183 -6.19 7.48 11.58
CA ASN A 183 -5.96 6.04 11.52
C ASN A 183 -4.72 5.66 10.70
N THR A 184 -4.44 6.39 9.62
CA THR A 184 -3.26 6.16 8.77
C THR A 184 -1.96 6.43 9.54
N VAL A 185 -1.91 7.46 10.37
CA VAL A 185 -0.69 7.84 11.08
C VAL A 185 -0.47 7.07 12.39
N GLU A 186 -1.47 6.34 12.87
CA GLU A 186 -1.30 5.39 13.98
C GLU A 186 -0.38 4.22 13.60
N ASP A 187 -0.35 3.86 12.31
CA ASP A 187 0.66 2.98 11.77
C ASP A 187 2.04 3.65 11.82
N GLN A 188 3.03 2.96 12.40
CA GLN A 188 4.39 3.47 12.55
C GLN A 188 5.41 2.47 11.98
N TYR A 189 5.34 2.25 10.67
CA TYR A 189 6.21 1.28 10.00
C TYR A 189 7.66 1.77 9.87
N PRO A 190 8.65 0.87 9.98
CA PRO A 190 10.03 1.18 9.61
C PRO A 190 10.19 1.24 8.09
N LEU A 191 11.14 2.05 7.62
CA LEU A 191 11.62 2.00 6.24
C LEU A 191 12.39 0.70 5.97
N MET A 192 12.62 0.39 4.69
CA MET A 192 13.30 -0.83 4.26
C MET A 192 14.57 -0.52 3.46
N ASN A 193 15.64 -1.27 3.71
CA ASN A 193 16.91 -1.20 2.97
C ASN A 193 16.84 -2.03 1.68
N LYS A 194 17.84 -1.88 0.79
CA LYS A 194 17.96 -2.65 -0.47
C LYS A 194 17.94 -4.17 -0.29
N ASP A 195 18.45 -4.65 0.84
CA ASP A 195 18.53 -6.07 1.17
C ASP A 195 17.24 -6.62 1.81
N GLY A 196 16.22 -5.78 1.99
CA GLY A 196 14.96 -6.15 2.64
C GLY A 196 14.98 -6.07 4.17
N SER A 197 16.11 -5.69 4.78
CA SER A 197 16.17 -5.42 6.23
C SER A 197 15.48 -4.09 6.56
N TYR A 198 15.05 -3.93 7.81
CA TYR A 198 14.47 -2.67 8.27
C TYR A 198 15.57 -1.62 8.51
N TYR A 199 15.31 -0.41 8.02
CA TYR A 199 16.11 0.77 8.35
C TYR A 199 15.78 1.22 9.77
N LYS A 200 16.79 1.40 10.61
CA LYS A 200 16.60 1.68 12.04
C LYS A 200 15.77 2.96 12.25
N VAL A 201 14.68 2.85 13.00
CA VAL A 201 13.86 4.01 13.40
C VAL A 201 14.62 4.83 14.45
N PRO A 202 14.86 6.14 14.22
CA PRO A 202 15.42 7.04 15.24
C PRO A 202 14.47 7.24 16.42
N THR A 203 15.02 7.64 17.57
CA THR A 203 14.19 8.07 18.70
C THR A 203 13.33 9.27 18.28
N GLY A 204 12.00 9.12 18.35
CA GLY A 204 11.05 10.16 17.93
C GLY A 204 10.71 10.15 16.43
N GLY A 205 11.16 9.14 15.67
CA GLY A 205 10.81 8.95 14.26
C GLY A 205 11.79 9.58 13.26
N TYR A 206 11.59 9.29 11.98
CA TYR A 206 12.40 9.79 10.87
C TYR A 206 12.15 11.28 10.65
N SER A 207 13.22 12.07 10.74
CA SER A 207 13.22 13.44 10.25
C SER A 207 13.40 13.50 8.73
N GLU A 208 13.18 14.66 8.12
CA GLU A 208 13.53 14.88 6.71
C GLU A 208 15.01 14.60 6.41
N VAL A 209 15.90 14.85 7.38
CA VAL A 209 17.33 14.53 7.26
C VAL A 209 17.56 13.02 7.24
N ASP A 210 16.83 12.25 8.05
CA ASP A 210 16.93 10.79 8.07
C ASP A 210 16.36 10.18 6.78
N LEU A 211 15.23 10.71 6.29
CA LEU A 211 14.67 10.34 5.00
C LEU A 211 15.66 10.62 3.86
N GLY A 212 16.29 11.80 3.86
CA GLY A 212 17.32 12.16 2.88
C GLY A 212 18.52 11.22 2.92
N LYS A 213 19.01 10.86 4.12
CA LYS A 213 20.09 9.87 4.28
C LYS A 213 19.67 8.51 3.74
N TRP A 214 18.48 8.02 4.09
CA TRP A 214 17.97 6.75 3.60
C TRP A 214 17.87 6.75 2.06
N LEU A 215 17.30 7.79 1.46
CA LEU A 215 17.20 7.95 0.00
C LEU A 215 18.57 7.92 -0.68
N SER A 216 19.57 8.61 -0.10
CA SER A 216 20.92 8.64 -0.67
C SER A 216 21.62 7.27 -0.70
N THR A 217 21.17 6.30 0.10
CA THR A 217 21.70 4.93 0.01
C THR A 217 21.35 4.24 -1.31
N PHE A 218 20.38 4.77 -2.06
CA PHE A 218 19.90 4.25 -3.35
C PHE A 218 20.47 4.96 -4.56
N ASP A 219 21.21 6.03 -4.35
CA ASP A 219 21.91 6.76 -5.41
C ASP A 219 23.05 5.88 -5.90
N THR A 220 23.04 5.61 -7.21
CA THR A 220 24.02 4.69 -7.83
C THR A 220 25.13 5.43 -8.54
N GLY A 221 25.17 6.77 -8.45
CA GLY A 221 26.12 7.60 -9.17
C GLY A 221 26.01 7.42 -10.69
N ARG A 222 24.82 7.07 -11.21
CA ARG A 222 24.59 7.05 -12.66
C ARG A 222 24.30 8.49 -13.11
N ASP A 223 25.36 9.26 -13.17
CA ASP A 223 25.37 10.57 -13.80
C ASP A 223 24.90 10.46 -15.26
N THR A 224 23.90 11.28 -15.57
CA THR A 224 23.71 12.08 -16.78
C THR A 224 24.36 11.60 -18.09
N GLY A 225 23.52 11.23 -19.06
CA GLY A 225 23.79 11.53 -20.48
C GLY A 225 24.48 10.44 -21.30
N ALA A 226 23.69 9.59 -21.96
CA ALA A 226 23.99 9.15 -23.31
C ALA A 226 22.69 8.86 -24.03
N SER A 227 22.27 9.81 -24.88
CA SER A 227 21.38 9.55 -25.98
C SER A 227 22.00 8.47 -26.87
N SER A 228 21.61 7.22 -26.66
CA SER A 228 21.84 6.16 -27.62
C SER A 228 20.66 6.18 -28.59
N SER A 229 20.80 6.95 -29.66
CA SER A 229 20.06 6.76 -30.89
C SER A 229 20.26 5.31 -31.34
N ARG A 230 19.18 4.53 -31.41
CA ARG A 230 19.16 3.29 -32.17
C ARG A 230 18.43 3.53 -33.48
N SER A 231 19.22 3.61 -34.54
CA SER A 231 18.90 3.19 -35.90
C SER A 231 18.56 1.70 -35.93
#